data_AF-A0A973M6Y5-F1
#
_entry.id   AF-A0A973M6Y5-F1
#
_cell.length_a   1.000
_cell.length_b   1.000
_cell.length_c   1.000
_cell.angle_alpha   90.00
_cell.angle_beta   90.00
_cell.angle_gamma   90.00
#
_symmetry.space_group_name_H-M   'P 1'
#
loop_
_entity.id
_entity.type
_entity.pdbx_description
1 polymer ?
#
loop_
_entity_poly.entity_id
_entity_poly.type
_entity_poly.pdbx_seq_one_letter_code
_entity_poly.pdbx_strand_id
1 'polypeptide(L)'
;MAPPRPLRRPPPLDSKRLAELALRYVGRYATSRAKLRAYLARKIRERGWSDSAEPDLDRLAARFCELGYVDDAAYALAKSQALSSRGYGKRRLDEKLRLAGIDEADGAEARDHADARAVDSALRFAERRRIGPYAANASDPRQREKAISAMVRAGHPFALARAIAALRPGAIVDIEELREQSRICR
;
A
#
# COMPACT_ATOMS: atom_id res chain seq x y z
N MET A 1 32.31 23.91 -29.34
CA MET A 1 31.43 23.19 -28.39
C MET A 1 31.99 21.78 -28.24
N ALA A 2 32.54 21.42 -27.08
CA ALA A 2 33.13 20.09 -26.88
C ALA A 2 32.01 19.02 -26.92
N PRO A 3 32.22 17.86 -27.56
CA PRO A 3 31.21 16.82 -27.60
C PRO A 3 30.94 16.29 -26.19
N PRO A 4 29.68 15.92 -25.85
CA PRO A 4 29.37 15.34 -24.56
C PRO A 4 30.17 14.05 -24.36
N ARG A 5 30.79 13.90 -23.19
CA ARG A 5 31.51 12.67 -22.82
C ARG A 5 30.57 11.48 -22.93
N PRO A 6 30.98 10.37 -23.58
CA PRO A 6 30.13 9.18 -23.67
C PRO A 6 29.84 8.67 -22.26
N LEU A 7 28.56 8.45 -21.96
CA LEU A 7 28.14 7.87 -20.69
C LEU A 7 28.71 6.45 -20.61
N ARG A 8 29.76 6.27 -19.79
CA ARG A 8 30.29 4.93 -19.49
C ARG A 8 29.19 4.13 -18.80
N ARG A 9 28.75 3.04 -19.44
CA ARG A 9 27.81 2.11 -18.81
C ARG A 9 28.47 1.58 -17.53
N PRO A 10 27.74 1.51 -16.39
CA PRO A 10 28.26 0.90 -15.18
C PRO A 10 28.74 -0.52 -15.50
N PRO A 11 29.81 -1.01 -14.86
CA PRO A 11 30.26 -2.38 -15.08
C PRO A 11 29.19 -3.39 -14.66
N PRO A 12 29.24 -4.62 -15.20
CA PRO A 12 28.36 -5.71 -14.79
C PRO A 12 28.38 -5.93 -13.27
N LEU A 13 27.27 -6.47 -12.78
CA LEU A 13 27.15 -6.84 -11.38
C LEU A 13 27.77 -8.23 -11.15
N ASP A 14 28.52 -8.33 -10.05
CA ASP A 14 28.89 -9.58 -9.40
C ASP A 14 28.11 -9.69 -8.08
N SER A 15 28.26 -10.81 -7.38
CA SER A 15 27.60 -11.10 -6.10
C SER A 15 27.88 -10.04 -5.05
N LYS A 16 29.12 -9.53 -4.98
CA LYS A 16 29.52 -8.52 -4.00
C LYS A 16 28.83 -7.18 -4.28
N ARG A 17 28.91 -6.69 -5.52
CA ARG A 17 28.29 -5.44 -5.98
C ARG A 17 26.78 -5.49 -5.86
N LEU A 18 26.17 -6.64 -6.08
CA LEU A 18 24.74 -6.85 -5.91
C LEU A 18 24.34 -6.72 -4.44
N ALA A 19 25.07 -7.36 -3.51
CA ALA A 19 24.84 -7.24 -2.08
C ALA A 19 25.04 -5.80 -1.57
N GLU A 20 26.10 -5.12 -2.00
CA GLU A 20 26.31 -3.70 -1.67
C GLU A 20 25.19 -2.80 -2.21
N LEU A 21 24.68 -3.11 -3.42
CA LEU A 21 23.55 -2.38 -4.01
C LEU A 21 22.27 -2.61 -3.23
N ALA A 22 22.02 -3.84 -2.78
CA ALA A 22 20.90 -4.18 -1.91
C ALA A 22 21.00 -3.41 -0.58
N LEU A 23 22.17 -3.41 0.06
CA LEU A 23 22.39 -2.71 1.33
C LEU A 23 22.13 -1.20 1.22
N ARG A 24 22.65 -0.55 0.16
CA ARG A 24 22.37 0.86 -0.11
C ARG A 24 20.89 1.13 -0.38
N TYR A 25 20.18 0.19 -1.00
CA TYR A 25 18.77 0.34 -1.31
C TYR A 25 17.91 0.24 -0.04
N VAL A 26 18.10 -0.79 0.78
CA VAL A 26 17.34 -0.97 2.03
C VAL A 26 17.66 0.11 3.07
N GLY A 27 18.90 0.63 3.10
CA GLY A 27 19.26 1.75 3.96
C GLY A 27 18.59 3.08 3.61
N ARG A 28 17.97 3.20 2.43
CA ARG A 28 17.29 4.43 1.98
C ARG A 28 15.77 4.28 1.87
N TYR A 29 15.28 3.07 1.62
CA TYR A 29 13.87 2.84 1.30
C TYR A 29 13.28 1.73 2.13
N ALA A 30 12.12 1.99 2.75
CA ALA A 30 11.26 0.94 3.27
C ALA A 30 10.76 0.06 2.10
N THR A 31 11.15 -1.20 2.10
CA THR A 31 10.86 -2.17 1.04
C THR A 31 10.41 -3.51 1.64
N SER A 32 9.78 -4.34 0.80
CA SER A 32 9.54 -5.75 1.09
C SER A 32 10.58 -6.64 0.41
N ARG A 33 10.63 -7.92 0.78
CA ARG A 33 11.51 -8.93 0.16
C ARG A 33 11.25 -9.03 -1.34
N ALA A 34 9.98 -9.16 -1.75
CA ALA A 34 9.63 -9.26 -3.17
C ALA A 34 9.98 -8.00 -3.98
N LYS A 35 9.86 -6.82 -3.37
CA LYS A 35 10.27 -5.56 -4.02
C LYS A 35 11.78 -5.43 -4.14
N LEU A 36 12.54 -5.85 -3.11
CA LEU A 36 13.99 -5.91 -3.18
C LEU A 36 14.44 -6.85 -4.31
N ARG A 37 13.86 -8.06 -4.38
CA ARG A 37 14.12 -9.02 -5.45
C ARG A 37 13.84 -8.43 -6.83
N ALA A 38 12.68 -7.81 -7.03
CA ALA A 38 12.32 -7.16 -8.30
C ALA A 38 13.28 -6.02 -8.66
N TYR A 39 13.73 -5.25 -7.67
CA TYR A 39 14.72 -4.18 -7.86
C TYR A 39 16.06 -4.74 -8.33
N LEU A 40 16.57 -5.79 -7.66
CA LEU A 40 17.85 -6.41 -7.98
C LEU A 40 17.82 -7.10 -9.35
N ALA A 41 16.75 -7.85 -9.64
CA ALA A 41 16.54 -8.48 -10.94
C ALA A 41 16.57 -7.46 -12.09
N ARG A 42 15.88 -6.32 -11.90
CA ARG A 42 15.93 -5.23 -12.87
C ARG A 42 17.34 -4.67 -13.04
N LYS A 43 18.10 -4.52 -11.95
CA LYS A 43 19.47 -3.99 -12.01
C LYS A 43 20.44 -4.93 -12.70
N ILE A 44 20.24 -6.24 -12.57
CA ILE A 44 20.97 -7.25 -13.33
C ILE A 44 20.65 -7.12 -14.83
N ARG A 45 19.37 -7.01 -15.22
CA ARG A 45 19.01 -6.79 -16.64
C ARG A 45 19.58 -5.51 -17.24
N GLU A 46 19.68 -4.44 -16.44
CA GLU A 46 20.19 -3.15 -16.90
C GLU A 46 21.73 -3.14 -17.07
N ARG A 47 22.48 -3.90 -16.26
CA ARG A 47 23.95 -3.81 -16.16
C ARG A 47 24.68 -5.06 -16.66
N GLY A 48 23.98 -6.18 -16.78
CA GLY A 48 24.57 -7.49 -16.97
C GLY A 48 25.04 -8.12 -15.66
N TRP A 49 25.39 -9.40 -15.76
CA TRP A 49 25.90 -10.25 -14.70
C TRP A 49 27.26 -10.82 -15.11
N SER A 50 28.24 -10.86 -14.21
CA SER A 50 29.60 -11.32 -14.50
C SER A 50 30.03 -12.61 -13.79
N ASP A 51 29.31 -13.06 -12.77
CA ASP A 51 29.67 -14.31 -12.09
C ASP A 51 29.23 -15.51 -12.93
N SER A 52 29.95 -16.62 -12.80
CA SER A 52 29.63 -17.87 -13.49
C SER A 52 28.34 -18.51 -12.98
N ALA A 53 28.08 -18.41 -11.67
CA ALA A 53 26.84 -18.88 -11.06
C ALA A 53 25.74 -17.82 -11.22
N GLU A 54 24.52 -18.27 -11.51
CA GLU A 54 23.35 -17.40 -11.55
C GLU A 54 23.05 -16.80 -10.17
N PRO A 55 22.58 -15.55 -10.10
CA PRO A 55 22.28 -14.90 -8.83
C PRO A 55 21.01 -15.47 -8.21
N ASP A 56 21.13 -16.03 -7.01
CA ASP A 56 20.00 -16.45 -6.18
C ASP A 56 19.44 -15.25 -5.39
N LEU A 57 18.48 -14.56 -6.01
CA LEU A 57 17.88 -13.36 -5.44
C LEU A 57 16.94 -13.65 -4.27
N ASP A 58 16.31 -14.83 -4.26
CA ASP A 58 15.40 -15.23 -3.19
C ASP A 58 16.20 -15.49 -1.91
N ARG A 59 17.31 -16.23 -2.01
CA ARG A 59 18.24 -16.43 -0.89
C ARG A 59 18.83 -15.12 -0.39
N LEU A 60 19.19 -14.19 -1.29
CA LEU A 60 19.70 -12.88 -0.89
C LEU A 60 18.64 -12.06 -0.14
N ALA A 61 17.39 -12.04 -0.62
CA ALA A 61 16.30 -11.34 0.05
C ALA A 61 15.95 -11.99 1.41
N ALA A 62 15.96 -13.32 1.49
CA ALA A 62 15.77 -14.05 2.75
C ALA A 62 16.84 -13.69 3.77
N ARG A 63 18.12 -13.69 3.39
CA ARG A 63 19.23 -13.27 4.26
C ARG A 63 19.07 -11.83 4.76
N PHE A 64 18.58 -10.91 3.92
CA PHE A 64 18.33 -9.54 4.34
C PHE A 64 17.18 -9.43 5.36
N CYS A 65 16.22 -10.35 5.28
CA CYS A 65 15.15 -10.48 6.28
C CYS A 65 15.71 -11.05 7.60
N GLU A 66 16.48 -12.14 7.54
CA GLU A 66 17.15 -12.74 8.70
C GLU A 66 18.05 -11.76 9.45
N LEU A 67 18.72 -10.86 8.72
CA LEU A 67 19.57 -9.81 9.28
C LEU A 67 18.77 -8.58 9.76
N GLY A 68 17.45 -8.56 9.61
CA GLY A 68 16.58 -7.47 10.06
C GLY A 68 16.61 -6.21 9.18
N TYR A 69 17.20 -6.26 7.99
CA TYR A 69 17.19 -5.12 7.05
C TYR A 69 15.85 -4.97 6.32
N VAL A 70 15.09 -6.05 6.21
CA VAL A 70 13.76 -6.09 5.61
C VAL A 70 12.83 -6.81 6.57
N ASP A 71 11.67 -6.22 6.80
CA ASP A 71 10.61 -6.81 7.60
C ASP A 71 9.29 -6.58 6.85
N ASP A 72 8.75 -7.67 6.30
CA ASP A 72 7.55 -7.64 5.47
C ASP A 72 6.30 -7.34 6.32
N ALA A 73 6.24 -7.82 7.56
CA ALA A 73 5.15 -7.56 8.48
C ALA A 73 5.14 -6.10 8.94
N ALA A 74 6.29 -5.57 9.36
CA ALA A 74 6.42 -4.15 9.71
C ALA A 74 6.13 -3.25 8.50
N TYR A 75 6.59 -3.62 7.30
CA TYR A 75 6.27 -2.91 6.07
C TYR A 75 4.75 -2.89 5.80
N ALA A 76 4.07 -4.03 5.97
CA ALA A 76 2.63 -4.16 5.77
C ALA A 76 1.84 -3.31 6.77
N LEU A 77 2.20 -3.36 8.06
CA LEU A 77 1.56 -2.57 9.11
C LEU A 77 1.71 -1.07 8.86
N ALA A 78 2.94 -0.61 8.55
CA ALA A 78 3.19 0.79 8.21
C ALA A 78 2.37 1.23 6.98
N LYS A 79 2.16 0.34 6.00
CA LYS A 79 1.28 0.62 4.85
C LYS A 79 -0.19 0.73 5.25
N SER A 80 -0.66 -0.12 6.14
CA SER A 80 -2.03 -0.05 6.68
C SER A 80 -2.27 1.29 7.37
N GLN A 81 -1.41 1.67 8.31
CA GLN A 81 -1.49 2.95 9.03
C GLN A 81 -1.50 4.16 8.08
N ALA A 82 -0.59 4.18 7.10
CA ALA A 82 -0.50 5.26 6.13
C ALA A 82 -1.70 5.35 5.19
N LEU A 83 -2.35 4.23 4.83
CA LEU A 83 -3.54 4.23 4.00
C LEU A 83 -4.79 4.64 4.78
N SER A 84 -4.97 4.07 5.99
CA SER A 84 -6.10 4.39 6.84
C SER A 84 -6.12 5.87 7.26
N SER A 85 -4.96 6.45 7.59
CA SER A 85 -4.86 7.88 7.93
C SER A 85 -5.24 8.81 6.77
N ARG A 86 -5.03 8.35 5.53
CA ARG A 86 -5.42 9.08 4.30
C ARG A 86 -6.87 8.80 3.87
N GLY A 87 -7.58 7.93 4.60
CA GLY A 87 -8.96 7.54 4.33
C GLY A 87 -9.12 6.50 3.22
N TYR A 88 -8.12 5.64 3.00
CA TYR A 88 -8.28 4.49 2.10
C TYR A 88 -8.72 3.25 2.89
N GLY A 89 -9.63 2.47 2.31
CA GLY A 89 -10.17 1.26 2.93
C GLY A 89 -9.33 0.01 2.65
N LYS A 90 -9.67 -1.08 3.35
CA LYS A 90 -8.94 -2.36 3.34
C LYS A 90 -8.66 -2.91 1.94
N ARG A 91 -9.61 -2.82 1.00
CA ARG A 91 -9.39 -3.32 -0.37
C ARG A 91 -8.21 -2.66 -1.07
N ARG A 92 -7.93 -1.38 -0.76
CA ARG A 92 -6.72 -0.68 -1.28
C ARG A 92 -5.45 -1.11 -0.59
N LEU A 93 -5.51 -1.47 0.69
CA LEU A 93 -4.39 -2.10 1.39
C LEU A 93 -4.06 -3.44 0.74
N ASP A 94 -5.04 -4.32 0.56
CA ASP A 94 -4.83 -5.65 -0.02
C ASP A 94 -4.20 -5.57 -1.41
N GLU A 95 -4.68 -4.65 -2.26
CA GLU A 95 -4.07 -4.37 -3.56
C GLU A 95 -2.57 -3.99 -3.44
N LYS A 96 -2.21 -3.18 -2.43
CA LYS A 96 -0.82 -2.75 -2.21
C LYS A 96 0.05 -3.83 -1.59
N LEU A 97 -0.47 -4.65 -0.69
CA LEU A 97 0.24 -5.79 -0.10
C LEU A 97 0.55 -6.84 -1.16
N ARG A 98 -0.44 -7.19 -2.00
CA ARG A 98 -0.25 -8.12 -3.13
C ARG A 98 0.80 -7.62 -4.12
N LEU A 99 0.77 -6.34 -4.50
CA LEU A 99 1.79 -5.75 -5.38
C LEU A 99 3.18 -5.69 -4.72
N ALA A 100 3.25 -5.65 -3.40
CA ALA A 100 4.49 -5.72 -2.65
C ALA A 100 4.91 -7.16 -2.35
N GLY A 101 4.16 -8.18 -2.79
CA GLY A 101 4.45 -9.59 -2.56
C GLY A 101 4.43 -9.99 -1.09
N ILE A 102 3.63 -9.29 -0.27
CA ILE A 102 3.41 -9.66 1.13
C ILE A 102 2.44 -10.84 1.15
N ASP A 103 2.79 -11.89 1.89
CA ASP A 103 1.96 -13.07 2.03
C ASP A 103 0.81 -12.86 3.04
N GLU A 104 0.03 -13.92 3.29
CA GLU A 104 -1.11 -13.82 4.20
C GLU A 104 -0.67 -13.58 5.64
N ALA A 105 0.38 -14.27 6.10
CA ALA A 105 0.86 -14.23 7.47
C ALA A 105 1.49 -12.87 7.81
N ASP A 106 2.41 -12.39 6.97
CA ASP A 106 3.03 -11.07 7.14
C ASP A 106 2.01 -9.92 7.01
N GLY A 107 0.93 -10.15 6.24
CA GLY A 107 -0.13 -9.16 6.06
C GLY A 107 -1.21 -9.16 7.14
N ALA A 108 -1.25 -10.16 8.02
CA ALA A 108 -2.40 -10.39 8.91
C ALA A 108 -2.68 -9.19 9.82
N GLU A 109 -1.68 -8.74 10.58
CA GLU A 109 -1.81 -7.60 11.50
C GLU A 109 -2.19 -6.30 10.75
N ALA A 110 -1.66 -6.11 9.54
CA ALA A 110 -1.97 -4.97 8.70
C ALA A 110 -3.46 -4.96 8.30
N ARG A 111 -4.03 -6.13 7.97
CA ARG A 111 -5.45 -6.30 7.64
C ARG A 111 -6.33 -6.10 8.86
N ASP A 112 -5.94 -6.61 10.03
CA ASP A 112 -6.65 -6.41 11.29
C ASP A 112 -6.68 -4.93 11.68
N HIS A 113 -5.55 -4.24 11.55
CA HIS A 113 -5.49 -2.79 11.74
C HIS A 113 -6.44 -2.06 10.78
N ALA A 114 -6.46 -2.44 9.49
CA ALA A 114 -7.36 -1.81 8.52
C ALA A 114 -8.84 -2.04 8.83
N ASP A 115 -9.16 -3.22 9.37
CA ASP A 115 -10.51 -3.58 9.81
C ASP A 115 -10.94 -2.76 11.03
N ALA A 116 -10.07 -2.66 12.04
CA ALA A 116 -10.31 -1.83 13.22
C ALA A 116 -10.50 -0.34 12.85
N ARG A 117 -9.84 0.13 11.78
CA ARG A 117 -9.91 1.50 11.28
C ARG A 117 -10.93 1.71 10.15
N ALA A 118 -11.75 0.72 9.81
CA ALA A 118 -12.60 0.78 8.62
C ALA A 118 -13.53 2.00 8.63
N VAL A 119 -14.31 2.20 9.70
CA VAL A 119 -15.23 3.34 9.84
C VAL A 119 -14.48 4.67 9.88
N ASP A 120 -13.43 4.76 10.70
CA ASP A 120 -12.64 5.99 10.83
C ASP A 120 -12.01 6.43 9.50
N SER A 121 -11.53 5.47 8.69
CA SER A 121 -10.94 5.75 7.38
C SER A 121 -12.01 6.16 6.35
N ALA A 122 -13.19 5.55 6.40
CA ALA A 122 -14.32 5.90 5.52
C ALA A 122 -14.85 7.30 5.81
N LEU A 123 -14.97 7.68 7.09
CA LEU A 123 -15.37 9.03 7.49
C LEU A 123 -14.34 10.08 7.08
N ARG A 124 -13.03 9.83 7.27
CA ARG A 124 -11.97 10.72 6.75
C ARG A 124 -12.04 10.91 5.24
N PHE A 125 -12.36 9.84 4.51
CA PHE A 125 -12.54 9.96 3.06
C PHE A 125 -13.77 10.81 2.72
N ALA A 126 -14.89 10.57 3.40
CA ALA A 126 -16.14 11.27 3.19
C ALA A 126 -15.99 12.76 3.52
N GLU A 127 -15.32 13.11 4.61
CA GLU A 127 -15.02 14.48 5.00
C GLU A 127 -14.21 15.20 3.91
N ARG A 128 -13.08 14.62 3.50
CA ARG A 128 -12.22 15.16 2.45
C ARG A 128 -12.92 15.30 1.11
N ARG A 129 -13.94 14.49 0.84
CA ARG A 129 -14.72 14.49 -0.41
C ARG A 129 -16.08 15.19 -0.29
N ARG A 130 -16.41 15.76 0.88
CA ARG A 130 -17.70 16.42 1.16
C ARG A 130 -18.89 15.50 0.83
N ILE A 131 -18.84 14.28 1.35
CA ILE A 131 -19.89 13.25 1.17
C ILE A 131 -20.72 13.13 2.44
N GLY A 132 -22.03 12.89 2.28
CA GLY A 132 -22.93 12.53 3.37
C GLY A 132 -22.99 13.64 4.44
N PRO A 133 -22.61 13.34 5.70
CA PRO A 133 -22.72 14.32 6.79
C PRO A 133 -21.79 15.53 6.59
N TYR A 134 -20.78 15.40 5.74
CA TYR A 134 -19.81 16.47 5.44
C TYR A 134 -20.11 17.23 4.15
N ALA A 135 -21.20 16.90 3.45
CA ALA A 135 -21.62 17.61 2.25
C ALA A 135 -22.13 19.03 2.60
N ALA A 136 -22.02 19.97 1.67
CA ALA A 136 -22.55 21.33 1.87
C ALA A 136 -24.08 21.37 1.77
N ASN A 137 -24.65 20.58 0.85
CA ASN A 137 -26.08 20.50 0.58
C ASN A 137 -26.51 19.04 0.48
N ALA A 138 -27.82 18.80 0.62
CA ALA A 138 -28.37 17.46 0.44
C ALA A 138 -28.06 16.94 -0.97
N SER A 139 -27.50 15.73 -1.06
CA SER A 139 -27.14 15.11 -2.33
C SER A 139 -28.36 14.49 -3.00
N ASP A 140 -28.54 14.77 -4.30
CA ASP A 140 -29.52 14.07 -5.13
C ASP A 140 -29.14 12.58 -5.32
N PRO A 141 -30.04 11.72 -5.83
CA PRO A 141 -29.75 10.30 -6.03
C PRO A 141 -28.50 10.03 -6.88
N ARG A 142 -28.28 10.78 -7.96
CA ARG A 142 -27.12 10.62 -8.85
C ARG A 142 -25.81 11.03 -8.15
N GLN A 143 -25.83 12.08 -7.35
CA GLN A 143 -24.69 12.51 -6.54
C GLN A 143 -24.34 11.46 -5.48
N ARG A 144 -25.35 10.87 -4.84
CA ARG A 144 -25.17 9.77 -3.87
C ARG A 144 -24.54 8.55 -4.51
N GLU A 145 -25.02 8.12 -5.68
CA GLU A 145 -24.42 7.00 -6.43
C GLU A 145 -22.95 7.28 -6.81
N LYS A 146 -22.63 8.51 -7.24
CA LYS A 146 -21.25 8.93 -7.51
C LYS A 146 -20.38 8.88 -6.26
N ALA A 147 -20.91 9.31 -5.11
CA ALA A 147 -20.21 9.27 -3.84
C ALA A 147 -19.90 7.82 -3.41
N ILE A 148 -20.89 6.93 -3.47
CA ILE A 148 -20.72 5.49 -3.19
C ILE A 148 -19.64 4.91 -4.11
N SER A 149 -19.73 5.17 -5.41
CA SER A 149 -18.74 4.70 -6.39
C SER A 149 -17.33 5.22 -6.11
N ALA A 150 -17.19 6.44 -5.60
CA ALA A 150 -15.90 6.99 -5.20
C ALA A 150 -15.34 6.29 -3.96
N MET A 151 -16.17 6.01 -2.95
CA MET A 151 -15.77 5.31 -1.73
C MET A 151 -15.38 3.85 -2.00
N VAL A 152 -16.14 3.14 -2.83
CA VAL A 152 -15.82 1.76 -3.23
C VAL A 152 -14.49 1.70 -3.98
N ARG A 153 -14.23 2.65 -4.90
CA ARG A 153 -12.93 2.77 -5.57
C ARG A 153 -11.79 3.15 -4.61
N ALA A 154 -12.10 3.86 -3.54
CA ALA A 154 -11.15 4.13 -2.45
C ALA A 154 -10.95 2.95 -1.48
N GLY A 155 -11.64 1.83 -1.72
CA GLY A 155 -11.44 0.56 -1.04
C GLY A 155 -12.36 0.30 0.14
N HIS A 156 -13.41 1.12 0.29
CA HIS A 156 -14.39 0.95 1.36
C HIS A 156 -15.45 -0.10 0.98
N PRO A 157 -15.95 -0.91 1.95
CA PRO A 157 -17.07 -1.81 1.72
C PRO A 157 -18.31 -1.06 1.21
N PHE A 158 -19.07 -1.70 0.32
CA PHE A 158 -20.25 -1.09 -0.28
C PHE A 158 -21.30 -0.69 0.76
N ALA A 159 -21.57 -1.56 1.75
CA ALA A 159 -22.54 -1.30 2.80
C ALA A 159 -22.20 -0.02 3.59
N LEU A 160 -20.94 0.11 4.02
CA LEU A 160 -20.45 1.30 4.74
C LEU A 160 -20.48 2.56 3.87
N ALA A 161 -20.09 2.44 2.60
CA ALA A 161 -20.18 3.56 1.64
C ALA A 161 -21.63 4.04 1.45
N ARG A 162 -22.58 3.11 1.33
CA ARG A 162 -24.01 3.40 1.18
C ARG A 162 -24.58 4.07 2.44
N ALA A 163 -24.23 3.55 3.62
CA ALA A 163 -24.67 4.12 4.90
C ALA A 163 -24.21 5.58 5.05
N ILE A 164 -22.91 5.83 4.86
CA ILE A 164 -22.34 7.18 4.97
C ILE A 164 -22.93 8.14 3.93
N ALA A 165 -23.06 7.71 2.67
CA ALA A 165 -23.63 8.55 1.61
C ALA A 165 -25.14 8.80 1.75
N ALA A 166 -25.83 8.09 2.64
CA ALA A 166 -27.25 8.31 2.94
C ALA A 166 -27.48 9.34 4.04
N LEU A 167 -26.47 9.63 4.86
CA LEU A 167 -26.56 10.61 5.94
C LEU A 167 -26.78 12.02 5.38
N ARG A 168 -27.60 12.80 6.09
CA ARG A 168 -27.87 14.21 5.74
C ARG A 168 -26.67 15.08 6.11
N PRO A 169 -26.42 16.18 5.38
CA PRO A 169 -25.47 17.21 5.78
C PRO A 169 -25.65 17.62 7.25
N GLY A 170 -24.55 17.67 8.00
CA GLY A 170 -24.55 18.03 9.42
C GLY A 170 -25.15 16.97 10.37
N ALA A 171 -25.53 15.79 9.87
CA ALA A 171 -25.97 14.70 10.74
C ALA A 171 -24.85 14.30 11.70
N ILE A 172 -25.20 14.11 12.96
CA ILE A 172 -24.31 13.53 13.97
C ILE A 172 -24.04 12.09 13.55
N VAL A 173 -22.76 11.73 13.48
CA VAL A 173 -22.33 10.39 13.09
C VAL A 173 -22.09 9.58 14.35
N ASP A 174 -22.91 8.55 14.57
CA ASP A 174 -22.61 7.53 15.55
C ASP A 174 -21.59 6.54 14.96
N ILE A 175 -20.36 6.61 15.46
CA ILE A 175 -19.25 5.77 14.99
C ILE A 175 -19.46 4.32 15.42
N GLU A 176 -20.03 4.08 16.60
CA GLU A 176 -20.27 2.73 17.12
C GLU A 176 -21.39 2.04 16.33
N GLU A 177 -22.48 2.75 16.04
CA GLU A 177 -23.56 2.23 15.20
C GLU A 177 -23.04 1.84 13.80
N LEU A 178 -22.22 2.69 13.17
CA LEU A 178 -21.60 2.37 11.89
C LEU A 178 -20.64 1.17 11.96
N ARG A 179 -19.96 0.97 13.09
CA ARG A 179 -19.09 -0.20 13.32
C ARG A 179 -19.92 -1.48 13.40
N GLU A 180 -21.04 -1.46 14.12
CA GLU A 180 -21.96 -2.59 14.21
C GLU A 180 -22.56 -2.94 12.85
N GLN A 181 -23.09 -1.94 12.14
CA GLN A 181 -23.65 -2.13 10.79
C GLN A 181 -22.62 -2.68 9.79
N SER A 182 -21.34 -2.25 9.90
CA SER A 182 -20.27 -2.75 9.05
C SER A 182 -19.80 -4.17 9.43
N ARG A 183 -20.02 -4.63 10.66
CA ARG A 183 -19.70 -6.00 11.09
C ARG A 183 -20.78 -6.99 10.67
N ILE A 184 -22.05 -6.57 10.69
CA ILE A 184 -23.20 -7.42 10.35
C ILE A 184 -23.26 -7.73 8.84
N CYS A 185 -22.78 -6.81 7.99
CA CYS A 185 -22.79 -6.96 6.53
C CYS A 185 -21.47 -7.52 5.95
N ARG A 186 -20.59 -8.08 6.80
CA ARG A 186 -19.32 -8.68 6.40
C ARG A 186 -19.46 -10.20 6.30
#